data_AF-A0AAJ0PBJ7-F1
#
_entry.id   AF-A0AAJ0PBJ7-F1
#
_cell.length_a   1.000
_cell.length_b   1.000
_cell.length_c   1.000
_cell.angle_alpha   90.00
_cell.angle_beta   90.00
_cell.angle_gamma   90.00
#
_symmetry.space_group_name_H-M   'P 1'
#
loop_
_entity.id
_entity.type
_entity.pdbx_description
1 polymer ?
#
loop_
_entity_poly.entity_id
_entity_poly.type
_entity_poly.pdbx_seq_one_letter_code
_entity_poly.pdbx_strand_id
1 'polypeptide(L)'
;MPKGGSVGNQAEETITQRVYAGQVINSVVTALKSCDVVSRKLLIDVYVSSSKTPDYLEMEALGYEKTRYQFYKNRACLQFADSFMLEDLHVFKK
;
A
#
# COMPACT_ATOMS: atom_id res chain seq x y z
N MET A 1 -28.12 30.30 30.92
CA MET A 1 -28.11 29.53 29.65
C MET A 1 -26.81 28.76 29.59
N PRO A 2 -26.79 27.40 29.61
CA PRO A 2 -25.56 26.67 29.41
C PRO A 2 -25.22 26.66 27.92
N LYS A 3 -23.99 27.06 27.58
CA LYS A 3 -23.43 26.93 26.23
C LYS A 3 -23.33 25.45 25.90
N GLY A 4 -23.96 25.02 24.81
CA GLY A 4 -23.88 23.64 24.31
C GLY A 4 -22.42 23.25 24.07
N GLY A 5 -21.93 22.31 24.86
CA GLY A 5 -20.62 21.71 24.65
C GLY A 5 -20.63 20.94 23.33
N SER A 6 -19.58 21.15 22.53
CA SER A 6 -19.25 20.43 21.31
C SER A 6 -19.03 18.93 21.59
N VAL A 7 -20.10 18.17 21.81
CA VAL A 7 -20.06 16.72 22.03
C VAL A 7 -20.30 15.94 20.71
N GLY A 8 -20.61 16.64 19.61
CA GLY A 8 -20.89 16.04 18.30
C GLY A 8 -19.68 15.52 17.51
N ASN A 9 -18.47 16.02 17.78
CA ASN A 9 -17.33 15.79 16.87
C ASN A 9 -16.71 14.39 16.93
N GLN A 10 -16.69 13.72 18.08
CA GLN A 10 -15.90 12.48 18.24
C GLN A 10 -16.52 11.28 17.50
N ALA A 11 -17.85 11.17 17.49
CA ALA A 11 -18.53 10.09 16.78
C ALA A 11 -18.42 10.28 15.26
N GLU A 12 -18.58 11.51 14.76
CA GLU A 12 -18.45 11.85 13.34
C GLU A 12 -17.02 11.66 12.83
N GLU A 13 -16.01 12.05 13.63
CA GLU A 13 -14.60 11.80 13.34
C GLU A 13 -14.31 10.29 13.25
N THR A 14 -14.82 9.50 14.19
CA THR A 14 -14.63 8.04 14.21
C THR A 14 -15.26 7.37 12.98
N ILE A 15 -16.47 7.81 12.59
CA ILE A 15 -17.14 7.30 11.39
C ILE A 15 -16.33 7.66 10.14
N THR A 16 -15.90 8.91 10.03
CA THR A 16 -15.10 9.41 8.89
C THR A 16 -13.81 8.62 8.74
N GLN A 17 -13.08 8.39 9.84
CA GLN A 17 -11.85 7.59 9.84
C GLN A 17 -12.09 6.15 9.38
N ARG A 18 -13.17 5.50 9.85
CA ARG A 18 -13.52 4.14 9.43
C ARG A 18 -13.86 4.05 7.95
N VAL A 19 -14.62 5.03 7.44
CA VAL A 19 -14.97 5.08 6.01
C VAL A 19 -13.72 5.25 5.16
N TYR A 20 -12.85 6.19 5.51
CA TYR A 20 -11.58 6.40 4.80
C TYR A 20 -10.68 5.16 4.87
N ALA A 21 -10.52 4.53 6.04
CA ALA A 21 -9.77 3.29 6.17
C ALA A 21 -10.33 2.18 5.26
N GLY A 22 -11.66 2.07 5.15
CA GLY A 22 -12.31 1.14 4.22
C GLY A 22 -11.99 1.45 2.75
N GLN A 23 -12.00 2.73 2.37
CA GLN A 23 -11.60 3.17 1.02
C GLN A 23 -10.13 2.81 0.72
N VAL A 24 -9.22 3.09 1.67
CA VAL A 24 -7.80 2.73 1.54
C VAL A 24 -7.62 1.24 1.32
N ILE A 25 -8.25 0.39 2.14
CA ILE A 25 -8.16 -1.07 1.99
C ILE A 25 -8.66 -1.52 0.63
N ASN A 26 -9.82 -1.02 0.19
CA ASN A 26 -10.40 -1.37 -1.11
C ASN A 26 -9.50 -0.95 -2.27
N SER A 27 -8.92 0.25 -2.21
CA SER A 27 -7.97 0.75 -3.21
C SER A 27 -6.68 -0.08 -3.23
N VAL A 28 -6.12 -0.44 -2.08
CA VAL A 28 -4.93 -1.31 -1.98
C VAL A 28 -5.20 -2.68 -2.60
N VAL A 29 -6.33 -3.32 -2.24
CA VAL A 29 -6.69 -4.64 -2.79
C VAL A 29 -6.89 -4.57 -4.30
N THR A 30 -7.52 -3.51 -4.80
CA THR A 30 -7.74 -3.31 -6.23
C THR A 30 -6.41 -3.10 -6.96
N ALA A 31 -5.54 -2.22 -6.46
CA ALA A 31 -4.22 -1.95 -7.05
C ALA A 31 -3.35 -3.21 -7.09
N LEU A 32 -3.29 -3.99 -6.00
CA LEU A 32 -2.57 -5.27 -5.97
C LEU A 32 -3.09 -6.26 -7.01
N LYS A 33 -4.42 -6.35 -7.20
CA LYS A 33 -5.04 -7.25 -8.19
C LYS A 33 -4.74 -6.84 -9.63
N SER A 34 -4.56 -5.54 -9.88
CA SER A 34 -4.20 -4.99 -11.20
C SER A 34 -2.74 -5.23 -11.58
N CYS A 35 -1.84 -5.40 -10.60
CA CYS A 35 -0.45 -5.77 -10.88
C CYS A 35 -0.33 -7.15 -11.54
N ASP A 36 0.74 -7.34 -12.31
CA ASP A 36 1.07 -8.66 -12.86
C ASP A 36 1.36 -9.68 -11.75
N VAL A 37 1.27 -10.98 -12.05
CA VAL A 37 1.34 -12.06 -11.04
C VAL A 37 2.64 -12.00 -10.24
N VAL A 38 3.75 -11.67 -10.89
CA VAL A 38 5.08 -11.62 -10.26
C VAL A 38 5.17 -10.39 -9.36
N SER A 39 4.78 -9.22 -9.87
CA SER A 39 4.75 -7.97 -9.11
C SER A 39 3.82 -8.05 -7.90
N ARG A 40 2.62 -8.62 -8.06
CA ARG A 40 1.68 -8.81 -6.94
C ARG A 40 2.27 -9.71 -5.85
N LYS A 41 2.88 -10.84 -6.23
CA LYS A 41 3.49 -11.76 -5.26
C LYS A 41 4.59 -11.06 -4.47
N LEU A 42 5.54 -10.42 -5.16
CA LEU A 42 6.64 -9.68 -4.54
C LEU A 42 6.13 -8.63 -3.54
N LEU A 43 5.11 -7.85 -3.92
CA LEU A 43 4.54 -6.83 -3.04
C LEU A 43 3.87 -7.44 -1.80
N ILE A 44 3.17 -8.57 -1.95
CA ILE A 44 2.53 -9.25 -0.82
C ILE A 44 3.60 -9.76 0.16
N ASP A 45 4.63 -10.43 -0.34
CA ASP A 45 5.67 -11.05 0.48
C ASP A 45 6.49 -10.00 1.26
N VAL A 46 6.78 -8.86 0.64
CA VAL A 46 7.60 -7.78 1.24
C VAL A 46 6.79 -6.85 2.14
N TYR A 47 5.57 -6.47 1.75
CA TYR A 47 4.84 -5.37 2.39
C TYR A 47 3.57 -5.77 3.16
N VAL A 48 2.92 -6.88 2.81
CA VAL A 48 1.61 -7.26 3.36
C VAL A 48 1.71 -8.40 4.36
N SER A 49 2.60 -9.36 4.11
CA SER A 49 2.84 -10.50 4.98
C SER A 49 3.04 -10.08 6.45
N SER A 50 2.41 -10.81 7.38
CA SER A 50 2.53 -10.58 8.82
C SER A 50 3.99 -10.71 9.30
N SER A 51 4.77 -11.56 8.62
CA SER A 51 6.21 -11.60 8.71
C SER A 51 6.76 -10.91 7.48
N LYS A 52 6.89 -9.58 7.51
CA LYS A 52 7.52 -8.80 6.43
C LYS A 52 8.81 -9.49 6.02
N THR A 53 8.87 -10.06 4.82
CA THR A 53 10.07 -10.73 4.35
C THR A 53 11.10 -9.65 4.03
N PRO A 54 12.26 -9.62 4.71
CA PRO A 54 13.33 -8.71 4.36
C PRO A 54 13.77 -8.90 2.91
N ASP A 55 14.12 -7.81 2.23
CA ASP A 55 14.53 -7.83 0.82
C ASP A 55 15.61 -8.89 0.52
N TYR A 56 16.58 -9.09 1.42
CA TYR A 56 17.66 -10.06 1.18
C TYR A 56 17.17 -11.52 1.18
N LEU A 57 16.15 -11.86 1.98
CA LEU A 57 15.56 -13.20 2.00
C LEU A 57 14.69 -13.43 0.76
N GLU A 58 13.93 -12.41 0.34
CA GLU A 58 13.13 -12.50 -0.89
C GLU A 58 14.03 -12.60 -2.13
N MET A 59 15.13 -11.86 -2.15
CA MET A 59 16.17 -11.98 -3.17
C MET A 59 16.73 -13.41 -3.27
N GLU A 60 17.07 -14.01 -2.13
CA GLU A 60 17.58 -15.39 -2.05
C GLU A 60 16.52 -16.39 -2.53
N ALA A 61 15.27 -16.26 -2.06
CA ALA A 61 14.16 -17.13 -2.44
C ALA A 61 13.86 -17.08 -3.95
N LEU A 62 14.03 -15.92 -4.58
CA LEU A 62 13.84 -15.72 -6.03
C LEU A 62 15.09 -16.08 -6.86
N GLY A 63 16.24 -16.33 -6.23
CA GLY A 63 17.52 -16.52 -6.91
C GLY A 63 17.97 -15.29 -7.69
N TYR A 64 17.60 -14.09 -7.22
CA TYR A 64 17.90 -12.83 -7.88
C TYR A 64 19.13 -12.16 -7.29
N GLU A 65 20.04 -11.76 -8.16
CA GLU A 65 21.06 -10.77 -7.80
C GLU A 65 20.41 -9.41 -7.49
N LYS A 66 21.11 -8.60 -6.69
CA LYS A 66 20.62 -7.31 -6.18
C LYS A 66 20.05 -6.40 -7.26
N THR A 67 20.77 -6.21 -8.36
CA THR A 67 20.33 -5.32 -9.44
C THR A 67 19.02 -5.81 -10.08
N ARG A 68 18.93 -7.13 -10.32
CA ARG A 68 17.74 -7.76 -10.89
C ARG A 68 16.54 -7.63 -9.95
N TYR A 69 16.75 -7.90 -8.67
CA TYR A 69 15.69 -7.73 -7.66
C TYR A 69 15.19 -6.29 -7.59
N GLN A 70 16.10 -5.32 -7.51
CA GLN A 70 15.71 -3.91 -7.46
C GLN A 70 14.96 -3.46 -8.71
N PHE A 71 15.32 -3.96 -9.89
CA PHE A 71 14.57 -3.71 -11.12
C PHE A 71 13.11 -4.20 -11.02
N TYR A 72 12.90 -5.45 -10.61
CA TYR A 72 11.55 -6.02 -10.50
C TYR A 72 10.74 -5.42 -9.34
N LYS A 73 11.39 -5.11 -8.21
CA LYS A 73 10.76 -4.43 -7.09
C LYS A 73 10.28 -3.03 -7.50
N ASN A 74 11.13 -2.25 -8.18
CA ASN A 74 10.73 -0.93 -8.70
C ASN A 74 9.58 -1.04 -9.69
N ARG A 75 9.64 -1.99 -10.63
CA ARG A 75 8.54 -2.25 -11.56
C ARG A 75 7.23 -2.59 -10.82
N ALA A 76 7.29 -3.41 -9.78
CA ALA A 76 6.12 -3.77 -8.99
C ALA A 76 5.53 -2.55 -8.26
N CYS A 77 6.38 -1.73 -7.65
CA CYS A 77 5.95 -0.48 -7.01
C CYS A 77 5.31 0.50 -7.99
N LEU A 78 5.85 0.63 -9.21
CA LEU A 78 5.28 1.50 -10.25
C LEU A 78 3.92 0.98 -10.72
N GLN A 79 3.79 -0.32 -11.01
CA GLN A 79 2.48 -0.90 -11.38
C GLN A 79 1.42 -0.68 -10.30
N PHE A 80 1.82 -0.80 -9.03
CA PHE A 80 0.93 -0.54 -7.91
C PHE A 80 0.53 0.94 -7.87
N ALA A 81 1.50 1.86 -8.00
CA ALA A 81 1.26 3.30 -8.01
C ALA A 81 0.33 3.73 -9.15
N ASP A 82 0.56 3.22 -10.37
CA ASP A 82 -0.31 3.44 -11.54
C ASP A 82 -1.76 2.98 -11.30
N SER A 83 -1.93 1.94 -10.47
CA SER A 83 -3.25 1.35 -10.20
C SER A 83 -3.92 1.89 -8.93
N PHE A 84 -3.19 2.63 -8.09
CA PHE A 84 -3.69 3.14 -6.82
C PHE A 84 -4.36 4.50 -7.02
N MET A 85 -5.68 4.47 -7.23
CA MET A 85 -6.46 5.65 -7.64
C MET A 85 -6.86 6.60 -6.51
N LEU A 86 -6.39 6.38 -5.27
CA LEU A 86 -6.76 7.22 -4.14
C LEU A 86 -5.85 8.45 -4.02
N GLU A 87 -4.55 8.27 -4.24
CA GLU A 87 -3.51 9.29 -4.14
C GLU A 87 -2.41 8.98 -5.16
N ASP A 88 -1.75 10.00 -5.71
CA ASP A 88 -0.61 9.77 -6.60
C ASP A 88 0.63 9.38 -5.77
N LEU A 89 1.10 8.15 -5.95
CA LEU A 89 2.24 7.59 -5.24
C LEU A 89 3.57 7.79 -5.99
N HIS A 90 3.57 8.39 -7.18
CA HIS A 90 4.79 8.57 -7.96
C HIS A 90 5.71 9.62 -7.34
N VAL A 91 7.00 9.28 -7.22
CA VAL A 91 8.04 10.21 -6.77
C VAL A 91 9.02 10.46 -7.92
N PHE A 92 8.96 11.67 -8.48
CA PHE A 92 9.89 12.11 -9.52
C PHE A 92 11.11 12.77 -8.88
N LYS A 93 12.30 12.19 -9.05
CA LYS A 93 13.55 12.85 -8.68
C LYS A 93 13.86 13.92 -9.73
N LYS A 94 14.09 15.15 -9.28
CA LYS A 94 14.61 16.26 -10.09
C LYS A 94 16.11 16.13 -10.29
#